data_AF-A0AAW1LKR7-F1
#
_entry.id   AF-A0AAW1LKR7-F1
#
_cell.length_a   1.000
_cell.length_b   1.000
_cell.length_c   1.000
_cell.angle_alpha   90.00
_cell.angle_beta   90.00
_cell.angle_gamma   90.00
#
_symmetry.space_group_name_H-M   'P 1'
#
loop_
_entity.id
_entity.type
_entity.pdbx_description
1 polymer ?
#
loop_
_entity_poly.entity_id
_entity_poly.type
_entity_poly.pdbx_seq_one_letter_code
_entity_poly.pdbx_strand_id
1 'polypeptide(L)'
;MDNGYDALVGKLDDLELTLKNPREDDNNSDSDDGSDRVEFLAVVEEGLGADVLSILGKNPGLIRTGDLVGNTVLHMAARDGDIVTVCNLIAFLEESQDEDLKEVFRDVNVDGDAALHMALKNGHRKVAYHLLKMDKCTAIIWNNDGITPYHLAEKAGFSEVCQLSNSSRRPDSLDVDAKMEQVRRDLISESRSIHVQWAELKMAIEVGEEDALITGLRRDGKELLWHKDREGKTLLHAAVEAYKMGSLTKLVQFMISNGLTDAALLRDRNGDTALHTAIERRGLNMAVYLIKAEPTAVYQVNHKGVSPLRLAIEFRYINLVKLMVTQSCLPPWESQMRLHPKHANLAHLATRAESFGILELLLRHLPELVKGTDEKGWRPLSHAANRGFLDGVTYLLTNFPKSAEKCDKDGYFPIHKAVGGGRVCIVKAFYEHCPQTFYHIDHKGRNILQIAVCYERADIVTYLTKELKLDDSLLNLKDNKARGIHQLETGLDRTIRTRTPQTLRPDQFGGDLDLTGPMQNPTGPVFPELGPDRYFPNWLMRVFRYFSP
;
A
#
# COMPACT_ATOMS: atom_id res chain seq x y z
N MET A 1 -15.02 47.98 -26.36
CA MET A 1 -16.02 47.30 -25.51
C MET A 1 -17.22 46.81 -26.33
N ASP A 2 -17.28 47.04 -27.65
CA ASP A 2 -18.50 46.70 -28.44
C ASP A 2 -18.42 45.40 -29.26
N ASN A 3 -17.26 44.78 -29.46
CA ASN A 3 -17.14 43.59 -30.34
C ASN A 3 -17.47 42.25 -29.65
N GLY A 4 -17.61 42.22 -28.32
CA GLY A 4 -17.98 41.01 -27.58
C GLY A 4 -19.49 40.83 -27.45
N TYR A 5 -20.22 41.93 -27.29
CA TYR A 5 -21.67 41.95 -27.10
C TYR A 5 -22.43 41.47 -28.36
N ASP A 6 -22.00 41.91 -29.55
CA ASP A 6 -22.66 41.50 -30.82
C ASP A 6 -22.44 40.02 -31.17
N ALA A 7 -21.31 39.44 -30.77
CA ALA A 7 -21.04 38.01 -30.97
C ALA A 7 -21.86 37.11 -30.02
N LEU A 8 -22.24 37.64 -28.86
CA LEU A 8 -23.06 36.94 -27.86
C LEU A 8 -24.53 36.95 -28.20
N VAL A 9 -25.06 38.09 -28.69
CA VAL A 9 -26.44 38.18 -29.18
C VAL A 9 -26.66 37.20 -30.34
N GLY A 10 -25.68 37.04 -31.23
CA GLY A 10 -25.76 36.06 -32.32
C GLY A 10 -25.84 34.60 -31.84
N LYS A 11 -25.09 34.22 -30.80
CA LYS A 11 -25.16 32.87 -30.22
C LYS A 11 -26.45 32.63 -29.44
N LEU A 12 -26.97 33.66 -28.78
CA LEU A 12 -28.26 33.63 -28.10
C LEU A 12 -29.42 33.43 -29.08
N ASP A 13 -29.39 34.12 -30.22
CA ASP A 13 -30.38 33.94 -31.29
C ASP A 13 -30.32 32.52 -31.89
N ASP A 14 -29.11 31.96 -32.06
CA ASP A 14 -28.90 30.58 -32.54
C ASP A 14 -29.44 29.53 -31.54
N LEU A 15 -29.20 29.72 -30.24
CA LEU A 15 -29.73 28.85 -29.18
C LEU A 15 -31.26 28.99 -29.07
N GLU A 16 -31.79 30.20 -29.27
CA GLU A 16 -33.23 30.44 -29.32
C GLU A 16 -33.91 29.78 -30.53
N LEU A 17 -33.23 29.76 -31.68
CA LEU A 17 -33.69 29.09 -32.89
C LEU A 17 -33.70 27.57 -32.74
N THR A 18 -32.66 27.03 -32.11
CA THR A 18 -32.47 25.58 -31.90
C THR A 18 -33.52 25.03 -30.93
N LEU A 19 -33.85 25.77 -29.87
CA LEU A 19 -34.92 25.41 -28.93
C LEU A 19 -36.35 25.59 -29.49
N LYS A 20 -36.55 26.45 -30.50
CA LYS A 20 -37.87 26.68 -31.13
C LYS A 20 -38.24 25.64 -32.20
N ASN A 21 -37.25 24.95 -32.78
CA ASN A 21 -37.47 23.91 -33.80
C ASN A 21 -36.77 22.60 -33.37
N PRO A 22 -37.38 21.79 -32.48
CA PRO A 22 -36.93 20.42 -32.29
C PRO A 22 -37.11 19.70 -33.63
N ARG A 23 -36.02 19.32 -34.29
CA ARG A 23 -36.07 18.62 -35.57
C ARG A 23 -36.85 17.31 -35.37
N GLU A 24 -38.07 17.26 -35.87
CA GLU A 24 -38.84 16.03 -36.06
C GLU A 24 -38.21 15.22 -37.19
N ASP A 25 -37.05 14.60 -36.97
CA ASP A 25 -36.49 13.62 -37.91
C ASP A 25 -35.76 12.50 -37.15
N ASP A 26 -36.48 11.39 -37.01
CA ASP A 26 -36.04 9.99 -36.99
C ASP A 26 -34.72 9.58 -36.30
N ASN A 27 -34.88 8.87 -35.17
CA ASN A 27 -34.17 7.64 -34.83
C ASN A 27 -32.66 7.58 -35.13
N ASN A 28 -31.85 8.35 -34.42
CA ASN A 28 -30.53 7.87 -33.97
C ASN A 28 -30.08 8.60 -32.70
N SER A 29 -29.79 7.82 -31.66
CA SER A 29 -29.38 8.26 -30.33
C SER A 29 -27.96 8.87 -30.31
N ASP A 30 -27.79 9.86 -29.43
CA ASP A 30 -26.53 10.28 -28.78
C ASP A 30 -25.54 11.19 -29.53
N SER A 31 -25.97 12.33 -30.09
CA SER A 31 -24.97 13.37 -30.44
C SER A 31 -25.34 14.86 -30.28
N ASP A 32 -26.56 15.24 -29.89
CA ASP A 32 -26.93 16.67 -29.79
C ASP A 32 -27.02 17.24 -28.35
N ASP A 33 -27.24 16.40 -27.32
CA ASP A 33 -27.36 16.85 -25.91
C ASP A 33 -26.04 17.43 -25.34
N GLY A 34 -24.92 17.21 -26.00
CA GLY A 34 -23.62 17.77 -25.60
C GLY A 34 -23.44 19.24 -26.00
N SER A 35 -24.00 19.66 -27.14
CA SER A 35 -23.80 21.02 -27.68
C SER A 35 -24.57 22.04 -26.84
N ASP A 36 -25.86 21.78 -26.60
CA ASP A 36 -26.75 22.66 -25.84
C ASP A 36 -26.29 22.84 -24.38
N ARG A 37 -25.73 21.78 -23.77
CA ARG A 37 -25.18 21.84 -22.39
C ARG A 37 -23.92 22.69 -22.31
N VAL A 38 -23.00 22.54 -23.27
CA VAL A 38 -21.75 23.29 -23.28
C VAL A 38 -22.01 24.78 -23.55
N GLU A 39 -22.95 25.09 -24.45
CA GLU A 39 -23.32 26.47 -24.74
C GLU A 39 -24.09 27.11 -23.57
N PHE A 40 -24.98 26.37 -22.90
CA PHE A 40 -25.66 26.84 -21.69
C PHE A 40 -24.71 27.11 -20.52
N LEU A 41 -23.72 26.24 -20.28
CA LEU A 41 -22.71 26.48 -19.24
C LEU A 41 -21.85 27.72 -19.55
N ALA A 42 -21.52 27.98 -20.82
CA ALA A 42 -20.79 29.18 -21.23
C ALA A 42 -21.58 30.47 -20.97
N VAL A 43 -22.90 30.47 -21.20
CA VAL A 43 -23.78 31.62 -20.87
C VAL A 43 -23.81 31.90 -19.37
N VAL A 44 -23.75 30.85 -18.54
CA VAL A 44 -23.70 30.99 -17.07
C VAL A 44 -22.35 31.56 -16.61
N GLU A 45 -21.23 31.15 -17.20
CA GLU A 45 -19.88 31.66 -16.87
C GLU A 45 -19.71 33.16 -17.20
N GLU A 46 -20.46 33.69 -18.17
CA GLU A 46 -20.41 35.11 -18.53
C GLU A 46 -21.30 36.03 -17.67
N GLY A 47 -22.10 35.47 -16.75
CA GLY A 47 -22.85 36.24 -15.75
C GLY A 47 -24.10 36.97 -16.27
N LEU A 48 -24.69 36.50 -17.38
CA LEU A 48 -25.91 37.07 -17.97
C LEU A 48 -27.18 36.45 -17.36
N GLY A 49 -27.48 36.80 -16.11
CA GLY A 49 -28.56 36.19 -15.32
C GLY A 49 -30.00 36.31 -15.86
N ALA A 50 -30.26 37.20 -16.83
CA ALA A 50 -31.57 37.31 -17.50
C ALA A 50 -31.74 36.26 -18.61
N ASP A 51 -30.65 35.92 -19.29
CA ASP A 51 -30.65 34.99 -20.41
C ASP A 51 -30.74 33.53 -19.92
N VAL A 52 -30.12 33.23 -18.77
CA VAL A 52 -30.25 31.94 -18.07
C VAL A 52 -31.71 31.60 -17.76
N LEU A 53 -32.54 32.57 -17.38
CA LEU A 53 -33.96 32.36 -17.10
C LEU A 53 -34.79 32.09 -18.37
N SER A 54 -34.50 32.79 -19.46
CA SER A 54 -35.19 32.58 -20.74
C SER A 54 -34.98 31.15 -21.26
N ILE A 55 -33.77 30.61 -21.06
CA ILE A 55 -33.40 29.25 -21.45
C ILE A 55 -34.04 28.22 -20.51
N LEU A 56 -33.97 28.43 -19.19
CA LEU A 56 -34.59 27.53 -18.21
C LEU A 56 -36.12 27.49 -18.30
N GLY A 57 -36.76 28.60 -18.70
CA GLY A 57 -38.20 28.64 -18.97
C GLY A 57 -38.63 27.77 -20.16
N LYS A 58 -37.72 27.47 -21.09
CA LYS A 58 -37.96 26.57 -22.23
C LYS A 58 -37.57 25.13 -21.91
N ASN A 59 -36.51 24.92 -21.13
CA ASN A 59 -36.07 23.59 -20.70
C ASN A 59 -35.62 23.59 -19.22
N PRO A 60 -36.54 23.32 -18.28
CA PRO A 60 -36.24 23.32 -16.84
C PRO A 60 -35.21 22.26 -16.41
N GLY A 61 -35.05 21.18 -17.18
CA GLY A 61 -34.13 20.09 -16.88
C GLY A 61 -32.65 20.48 -16.94
N LEU A 62 -32.32 21.60 -17.61
CA LEU A 62 -30.95 22.11 -17.71
C LEU A 62 -30.39 22.62 -16.38
N ILE A 63 -31.23 22.85 -15.36
CA ILE A 63 -30.76 23.38 -14.07
C ILE A 63 -29.77 22.46 -13.34
N ARG A 64 -29.85 21.14 -13.59
CA ARG A 64 -28.95 20.11 -13.04
C ARG A 64 -27.73 19.84 -13.92
N THR A 65 -27.59 20.54 -15.04
CA THR A 65 -26.36 20.44 -15.84
C THR A 65 -25.19 20.99 -15.03
N GLY A 66 -24.10 20.24 -15.02
CA GLY A 66 -22.91 20.56 -14.24
C GLY A 66 -21.67 20.67 -15.09
N ASP A 67 -20.69 21.44 -14.61
CA ASP A 67 -19.35 21.51 -15.20
C ASP A 67 -18.56 20.20 -15.01
N LEU A 68 -17.29 20.18 -15.44
CA LEU A 68 -16.39 19.02 -15.29
C LEU A 68 -16.12 18.62 -13.82
N VAL A 69 -16.47 19.48 -12.87
CA VAL A 69 -16.32 19.31 -11.42
C VAL A 69 -17.68 18.95 -10.78
N GLY A 70 -18.74 18.83 -11.58
CA GLY A 70 -20.10 18.55 -11.13
C GLY A 70 -20.81 19.75 -10.49
N ASN A 71 -20.32 20.98 -10.69
CA ASN A 71 -20.97 22.19 -10.20
C ASN A 71 -22.20 22.48 -11.07
N THR A 72 -23.39 22.42 -10.49
CA THR A 72 -24.61 22.90 -11.15
C THR A 72 -24.59 24.41 -11.39
N VAL A 73 -25.53 24.92 -12.18
CA VAL A 73 -25.74 26.37 -12.39
C VAL A 73 -25.77 27.14 -11.06
N LEU A 74 -26.42 26.56 -10.04
CA LEU A 74 -26.52 27.16 -8.72
C LEU A 74 -25.17 27.20 -7.98
N HIS A 75 -24.32 26.19 -8.17
CA HIS A 75 -22.96 26.17 -7.60
C HIS A 75 -22.07 27.23 -8.26
N MET A 76 -22.15 27.40 -9.58
CA MET A 76 -21.37 28.41 -10.31
C MET A 76 -21.79 29.83 -9.90
N ALA A 77 -23.10 30.12 -9.89
CA ALA A 77 -23.60 31.41 -9.43
C ALA A 77 -23.25 31.70 -7.96
N ALA A 78 -23.25 30.66 -7.10
CA ALA A 78 -22.83 30.78 -5.71
C ALA A 78 -21.31 30.97 -5.52
N ARG A 79 -20.50 30.37 -6.39
CA ARG A 79 -19.05 30.53 -6.42
C ARG A 79 -18.65 31.94 -6.84
N ASP A 80 -19.32 32.49 -7.85
CA ASP A 80 -19.00 33.78 -8.45
C ASP A 80 -19.68 34.95 -7.72
N GLY A 81 -20.62 34.64 -6.82
CA GLY A 81 -21.30 35.63 -5.98
C GLY A 81 -22.38 36.42 -6.70
N ASP A 82 -22.90 35.90 -7.81
CA ASP A 82 -23.92 36.57 -8.62
C ASP A 82 -25.31 36.47 -7.96
N ILE A 83 -25.61 37.50 -7.17
CA ILE A 83 -26.88 37.61 -6.45
C ILE A 83 -28.07 37.69 -7.41
N VAL A 84 -27.92 38.32 -8.57
CA VAL A 84 -29.03 38.51 -9.52
C VAL A 84 -29.43 37.17 -10.09
N THR A 85 -28.44 36.39 -10.57
CA THR A 85 -28.68 35.04 -11.08
C THR A 85 -29.22 34.10 -10.00
N VAL A 86 -28.69 34.15 -8.77
CA VAL A 86 -29.21 33.33 -7.66
C VAL A 86 -30.66 33.69 -7.30
N CYS A 87 -31.00 34.98 -7.18
CA CYS A 87 -32.37 35.40 -6.89
C CYS A 87 -33.35 35.04 -8.01
N ASN A 88 -32.90 35.16 -9.26
CA ASN A 88 -33.65 34.77 -10.45
C ASN A 88 -33.93 33.26 -10.46
N LEU A 89 -32.90 32.43 -10.25
CA LEU A 89 -33.04 30.97 -10.15
C LEU A 89 -33.96 30.55 -9.00
N ILE A 90 -33.84 31.22 -7.85
CA ILE A 90 -34.74 31.00 -6.71
C ILE A 90 -36.19 31.33 -7.09
N ALA A 91 -36.45 32.46 -7.72
CA ALA A 91 -37.80 32.85 -8.14
C ALA A 91 -38.40 31.86 -9.14
N PHE A 92 -37.60 31.41 -10.12
CA PHE A 92 -38.00 30.38 -11.07
C PHE A 92 -38.35 29.05 -10.37
N LEU A 93 -37.55 28.65 -9.39
CA LEU A 93 -37.79 27.44 -8.59
C LEU A 93 -39.01 27.56 -7.65
N GLU A 94 -39.28 28.75 -7.12
CA GLU A 94 -40.49 29.03 -6.32
C GLU A 94 -41.77 28.98 -7.16
N GLU A 95 -41.72 29.47 -8.41
CA GLU A 95 -42.85 29.45 -9.35
C GLU A 95 -43.10 28.04 -9.93
N SER A 96 -42.09 27.17 -9.93
CA SER A 96 -42.22 25.79 -10.38
C SER A 96 -43.08 24.94 -9.43
N GLN A 97 -44.09 24.25 -9.96
CA GLN A 97 -44.91 23.28 -9.20
C GLN A 97 -44.22 21.91 -9.02
N ASP A 98 -43.02 21.76 -9.58
CA ASP A 98 -42.25 20.52 -9.54
C ASP A 98 -41.43 20.43 -8.25
N GLU A 99 -41.79 19.50 -7.37
CA GLU A 99 -41.04 19.27 -6.12
C GLU A 99 -39.63 18.75 -6.38
N ASP A 100 -39.40 18.03 -7.49
CA ASP A 100 -38.09 17.48 -7.82
C ASP A 100 -37.09 18.60 -8.16
N LEU A 101 -37.55 19.73 -8.71
CA LEU A 101 -36.70 20.90 -8.99
C LEU A 101 -36.31 21.64 -7.70
N LYS A 102 -37.09 21.54 -6.62
CA LYS A 102 -36.76 22.15 -5.32
C LYS A 102 -35.67 21.40 -4.58
N GLU A 103 -35.41 20.14 -4.92
CA GLU A 103 -34.28 19.40 -4.35
C GLU A 103 -32.91 19.88 -4.88
N VAL A 104 -32.87 20.67 -5.95
CA VAL A 104 -31.63 21.20 -6.56
C VAL A 104 -30.80 22.05 -5.60
N PHE A 105 -31.41 22.66 -4.57
CA PHE A 105 -30.69 23.36 -3.50
C PHE A 105 -29.78 22.43 -2.67
N ARG A 106 -30.05 21.13 -2.67
CA ARG A 106 -29.34 20.09 -1.92
C ARG A 106 -28.40 19.26 -2.79
N ASP A 107 -28.39 19.50 -4.10
CA ASP A 107 -27.43 18.86 -4.99
C ASP A 107 -26.01 19.23 -4.55
N VAL A 108 -25.11 18.24 -4.59
CA VAL A 108 -23.71 18.40 -4.20
C VAL A 108 -22.81 18.16 -5.40
N ASN A 109 -21.72 18.92 -5.48
CA ASN A 109 -20.70 18.70 -6.50
C ASN A 109 -19.79 17.49 -6.17
N VAL A 110 -18.76 17.24 -6.97
CA VAL A 110 -17.81 16.13 -6.76
C VAL A 110 -17.09 16.22 -5.40
N ASP A 111 -16.89 17.42 -4.87
CA ASP A 111 -16.30 17.67 -3.54
C ASP A 111 -17.32 17.52 -2.40
N GLY A 112 -18.58 17.20 -2.71
CA GLY A 112 -19.67 17.14 -1.75
C GLY A 112 -20.15 18.53 -1.28
N ASP A 113 -19.59 19.60 -1.84
CA ASP A 113 -19.99 20.96 -1.51
C ASP A 113 -21.35 21.26 -2.16
N ALA A 114 -22.31 21.72 -1.38
CA ALA A 114 -23.55 22.30 -1.89
C ALA A 114 -23.31 23.76 -2.34
N ALA A 115 -24.25 24.35 -3.06
CA ALA A 115 -24.16 25.76 -3.46
C ALA A 115 -23.94 26.71 -2.27
N LEU A 116 -24.49 26.39 -1.09
CA LEU A 116 -24.27 27.15 0.14
C LEU A 116 -22.82 27.05 0.65
N HIS A 117 -22.16 25.89 0.52
CA HIS A 117 -20.73 25.75 0.84
C HIS A 117 -19.89 26.66 -0.05
N MET A 118 -20.16 26.69 -1.35
CA MET A 118 -19.46 27.54 -2.32
C MET A 118 -19.61 29.04 -2.00
N ALA A 119 -20.83 29.48 -1.70
CA ALA A 119 -21.09 30.87 -1.32
C ALA A 119 -20.33 31.28 -0.05
N LEU A 120 -20.26 30.39 0.95
CA LEU A 120 -19.59 30.68 2.22
C LEU A 120 -18.07 30.60 2.11
N LYS A 121 -17.53 29.64 1.35
CA LYS A 121 -16.10 29.46 1.09
C LYS A 121 -15.49 30.66 0.36
N ASN A 122 -16.24 31.25 -0.57
CA ASN A 122 -15.83 32.45 -1.33
C ASN A 122 -16.26 33.77 -0.67
N GLY A 123 -16.95 33.71 0.48
CA GLY A 123 -17.29 34.88 1.29
C GLY A 123 -18.48 35.71 0.79
N HIS A 124 -19.33 35.14 -0.06
CA HIS A 124 -20.52 35.80 -0.62
C HIS A 124 -21.71 35.79 0.35
N ARG A 125 -21.64 36.66 1.36
CA ARG A 125 -22.63 36.75 2.46
C ARG A 125 -24.08 36.93 1.99
N LYS A 126 -24.31 37.77 0.97
CA LYS A 126 -25.65 38.04 0.45
C LYS A 126 -26.25 36.81 -0.25
N VAL A 127 -25.44 36.11 -1.05
CA VAL A 127 -25.86 34.87 -1.72
C VAL A 127 -26.19 33.79 -0.67
N ALA A 128 -25.33 33.61 0.32
CA ALA A 128 -25.57 32.68 1.42
C ALA A 128 -26.86 33.00 2.20
N TYR A 129 -27.17 34.29 2.42
CA TYR A 129 -28.44 34.72 3.04
C TYR A 129 -29.66 34.29 2.22
N HIS A 130 -29.63 34.51 0.90
CA HIS A 130 -30.76 34.18 0.03
C HIS A 130 -30.98 32.66 -0.11
N LEU A 131 -29.90 31.88 -0.23
CA LEU A 131 -29.97 30.41 -0.27
C LEU A 131 -30.53 29.83 1.03
N LEU A 132 -30.06 30.34 2.19
CA LEU A 132 -30.52 29.87 3.50
C LEU A 132 -31.96 30.27 3.82
N LYS A 133 -32.42 31.40 3.29
CA LYS A 133 -33.81 31.85 3.43
C LYS A 133 -34.80 30.88 2.77
N MET A 134 -34.37 30.25 1.68
CA MET A 134 -35.20 29.35 0.86
C MET A 134 -35.26 27.94 1.44
N ASP A 135 -34.12 27.26 1.55
CA ASP A 135 -34.06 25.94 2.15
C ASP A 135 -33.10 25.91 3.33
N LYS A 136 -33.66 25.99 4.54
CA LYS A 136 -32.89 25.95 5.80
C LYS A 136 -32.21 24.60 6.02
N CYS A 137 -32.66 23.52 5.38
CA CYS A 137 -32.04 22.21 5.47
C CYS A 137 -30.70 22.13 4.73
N THR A 138 -30.38 23.09 3.85
CA THR A 138 -29.06 23.15 3.20
C THR A 138 -27.93 23.45 4.19
N ALA A 139 -28.22 24.10 5.32
CA ALA A 139 -27.22 24.44 6.35
C ALA A 139 -26.61 23.22 7.07
N ILE A 140 -27.25 22.06 6.96
CA ILE A 140 -26.83 20.81 7.62
C ILE A 140 -26.24 19.78 6.64
N ILE A 141 -26.04 20.13 5.37
CA ILE A 141 -25.41 19.24 4.37
C ILE A 141 -23.91 19.14 4.65
N TRP A 142 -23.35 17.96 4.48
CA TRP A 142 -21.94 17.68 4.75
C TRP A 142 -21.19 17.57 3.44
N ASN A 143 -20.08 18.29 3.32
CA ASN A 143 -19.17 18.07 2.21
C ASN A 143 -18.25 16.88 2.47
N ASN A 144 -17.44 16.50 1.49
CA ASN A 144 -16.53 15.37 1.63
C ASN A 144 -15.51 15.58 2.76
N ASP A 145 -15.21 16.83 3.12
CA ASP A 145 -14.37 17.24 4.25
C ASP A 145 -15.06 17.20 5.63
N GLY A 146 -16.33 16.79 5.68
CA GLY A 146 -17.10 16.69 6.91
C GLY A 146 -17.47 18.06 7.51
N ILE A 147 -17.40 19.12 6.72
CA ILE A 147 -17.70 20.48 7.11
C ILE A 147 -19.12 20.82 6.64
N THR A 148 -19.93 21.38 7.53
CA THR A 148 -21.25 21.90 7.19
C THR A 148 -21.15 23.37 6.79
N PRO A 149 -22.09 23.91 6.02
CA PRO A 149 -22.16 25.34 5.75
C PRO A 149 -22.21 26.15 7.04
N TYR A 150 -22.85 25.64 8.09
CA TYR A 150 -22.85 26.29 9.40
C TYR A 150 -21.43 26.45 9.97
N HIS A 151 -20.60 25.40 9.93
CA HIS A 151 -19.20 25.49 10.39
C HIS A 151 -18.38 26.51 9.58
N LEU A 152 -18.62 26.60 8.27
CA LEU A 152 -17.98 27.61 7.41
C LEU A 152 -18.45 29.03 7.76
N ALA A 153 -19.75 29.21 8.01
CA ALA A 153 -20.33 30.50 8.39
C ALA A 153 -19.80 31.00 9.75
N GLU A 154 -19.64 30.10 10.72
CA GLU A 154 -19.06 30.40 12.03
C GLU A 154 -17.57 30.77 11.92
N LYS A 155 -16.79 29.97 11.18
CA LYS A 155 -15.37 30.23 10.93
C LYS A 155 -15.13 31.55 10.19
N ALA A 156 -16.02 31.92 9.29
CA ALA A 156 -15.96 33.15 8.52
C ALA A 156 -16.59 34.37 9.23
N GLY A 157 -17.22 34.19 10.39
CA GLY A 157 -17.81 35.28 11.18
C GLY A 157 -19.11 35.87 10.59
N PHE A 158 -19.88 35.11 9.80
CA PHE A 158 -21.12 35.58 9.18
C PHE A 158 -22.32 35.52 10.13
N SER A 159 -22.36 36.47 11.07
CA SER A 159 -23.37 36.58 12.14
C SER A 159 -24.82 36.54 11.64
N GLU A 160 -25.12 37.19 10.51
CA GLU A 160 -26.46 37.24 9.89
C GLU A 160 -26.94 35.86 9.43
N VAL A 161 -26.04 35.05 8.85
CA VAL A 161 -26.32 33.67 8.38
C VAL A 161 -26.49 32.73 9.58
N CYS A 162 -25.65 32.89 10.62
CA CYS A 162 -25.76 32.12 11.87
C CYS A 162 -27.05 32.44 12.64
N GLN A 163 -27.50 33.70 12.64
CA GLN A 163 -28.75 34.11 13.29
C GLN A 163 -30.00 33.53 12.60
N LEU A 164 -30.02 33.48 11.27
CA LEU A 164 -31.14 32.89 10.51
C LEU A 164 -31.22 31.38 10.71
N SER A 165 -30.07 30.71 10.77
CA SER A 165 -29.98 29.29 11.13
C SER A 165 -30.49 29.02 12.56
N ASN A 166 -30.32 29.98 13.49
CA ASN A 166 -30.74 29.88 14.90
C ASN A 166 -32.17 30.37 15.20
N SER A 167 -32.79 31.15 14.31
CA SER A 167 -34.10 31.79 14.51
C SER A 167 -35.30 30.83 14.58
N SER A 168 -35.08 29.51 14.51
CA SER A 168 -36.13 28.49 14.59
C SER A 168 -36.45 27.98 16.00
N ARG A 169 -35.81 28.47 17.08
CA ARG A 169 -36.19 28.08 18.46
C ARG A 169 -36.02 29.21 19.47
N ARG A 170 -37.11 29.94 19.74
CA ARG A 170 -37.39 30.47 21.08
C ARG A 170 -38.84 30.17 21.43
N PRO A 171 -39.06 29.59 22.61
CA PRO A 171 -39.96 30.20 23.56
C PRO A 171 -39.16 30.65 24.78
N ASP A 172 -39.42 31.87 25.21
CA ASP A 172 -38.86 32.46 26.42
C ASP A 172 -39.19 31.59 27.65
N SER A 173 -38.17 31.06 28.32
CA SER A 173 -38.10 30.90 29.79
C SER A 173 -36.84 30.11 30.19
N LEU A 174 -36.10 30.69 31.13
CA LEU A 174 -34.76 30.34 31.61
C LEU A 174 -34.61 28.96 32.32
N ASP A 175 -35.54 28.02 32.16
CA ASP A 175 -35.47 26.68 32.78
C ASP A 175 -35.54 25.54 31.74
N VAL A 176 -35.77 25.89 30.46
CA VAL A 176 -35.76 24.94 29.35
C VAL A 176 -34.34 24.71 28.84
N ASP A 177 -33.40 25.63 29.04
CA ASP A 177 -32.02 25.50 28.53
C ASP A 177 -31.28 24.28 29.10
N ALA A 178 -31.44 23.92 30.37
CA ALA A 178 -30.78 22.73 30.93
C ALA A 178 -31.36 21.41 30.39
N LYS A 179 -32.69 21.36 30.17
CA LYS A 179 -33.39 20.20 29.59
C LYS A 179 -33.25 20.14 28.08
N MET A 180 -33.16 21.26 27.40
CA MET A 180 -32.98 21.37 25.96
C MET A 180 -31.51 21.20 25.58
N GLU A 181 -30.57 21.47 26.48
CA GLU A 181 -29.15 21.12 26.32
C GLU A 181 -28.90 19.63 26.63
N GLN A 182 -29.70 19.04 27.51
CA GLN A 182 -29.78 17.58 27.66
C GLN A 182 -30.37 16.94 26.41
N VAL A 183 -31.53 17.41 25.93
CA VAL A 183 -32.15 16.93 24.70
C VAL A 183 -31.30 17.28 23.47
N ARG A 184 -30.53 18.36 23.44
CA ARG A 184 -29.53 18.64 22.38
C ARG A 184 -28.37 17.67 22.46
N ARG A 185 -27.82 17.40 23.66
CA ARG A 185 -26.80 16.36 23.81
C ARG A 185 -27.32 14.99 23.38
N ASP A 186 -28.59 14.71 23.65
CA ASP A 186 -29.25 13.45 23.28
C ASP A 186 -29.58 13.42 21.77
N LEU A 187 -30.08 14.50 21.14
CA LEU A 187 -30.32 14.60 19.69
C LEU A 187 -29.03 14.67 18.87
N ILE A 188 -28.00 15.34 19.39
CA ILE A 188 -26.66 15.36 18.80
C ILE A 188 -25.99 14.00 19.00
N SER A 189 -26.28 13.26 20.08
CA SER A 189 -25.82 11.87 20.22
C SER A 189 -26.54 10.91 19.25
N GLU A 190 -27.81 11.18 18.92
CA GLU A 190 -28.59 10.41 17.94
C GLU A 190 -28.28 10.78 16.48
N SER A 191 -27.69 11.96 16.21
CA SER A 191 -27.46 12.49 14.85
C SER A 191 -25.99 12.88 14.56
N ARG A 192 -25.02 12.46 15.37
CA ARG A 192 -23.60 12.63 15.04
C ARG A 192 -23.19 11.61 13.99
N SER A 193 -22.71 12.10 12.85
CA SER A 193 -22.08 11.25 11.85
C SER A 193 -20.95 10.45 12.51
N ILE A 194 -20.95 9.14 12.30
CA ILE A 194 -19.94 8.21 12.80
C ILE A 194 -18.50 8.70 12.48
N HIS A 195 -18.35 9.46 11.40
CA HIS A 195 -17.08 10.07 10.98
C HIS A 195 -16.56 11.13 11.96
N VAL A 196 -17.44 11.95 12.56
CA VAL A 196 -17.03 12.97 13.54
C VAL A 196 -16.65 12.34 14.85
N GLN A 197 -17.46 11.39 15.32
CA GLN A 197 -17.16 10.63 16.53
C GLN A 197 -15.80 9.93 16.38
N TRP A 198 -15.57 9.29 15.23
CA TRP A 198 -14.29 8.65 14.97
C TRP A 198 -13.13 9.64 14.90
N ALA A 199 -13.31 10.82 14.28
CA ALA A 199 -12.29 11.86 14.20
C ALA A 199 -11.94 12.44 15.59
N GLU A 200 -12.95 12.68 16.45
CA GLU A 200 -12.75 13.08 17.85
C GLU A 200 -11.91 12.03 18.61
N LEU A 201 -12.23 10.75 18.45
CA LEU A 201 -11.47 9.66 19.08
C LEU A 201 -10.05 9.55 18.52
N LYS A 202 -9.84 9.73 17.21
CA LYS A 202 -8.50 9.78 16.61
C LYS A 202 -7.69 10.94 17.20
N MET A 203 -8.29 12.12 17.32
CA MET A 203 -7.61 13.28 17.91
C MET A 203 -7.26 13.02 19.38
N ALA A 204 -8.17 12.42 20.16
CA ALA A 204 -7.89 12.03 21.54
C ALA A 204 -6.71 11.04 21.64
N ILE A 205 -6.58 10.10 20.69
CA ILE A 205 -5.41 9.21 20.59
C ILE A 205 -4.14 10.02 20.32
N GLU A 206 -4.14 10.91 19.31
CA GLU A 206 -2.96 11.70 18.92
C GLU A 206 -2.47 12.61 20.05
N VAL A 207 -3.39 13.21 20.80
CA VAL A 207 -3.06 14.00 22.00
C VAL A 207 -2.58 13.09 23.13
N GLY A 208 -3.21 11.92 23.29
CA GLY A 208 -2.92 10.95 24.36
C GLY A 208 -3.92 11.01 25.52
N GLU A 209 -5.15 11.47 25.26
CA GLU A 209 -6.24 11.52 26.24
C GLU A 209 -6.95 10.16 26.32
N GLU A 210 -6.34 9.24 27.08
CA GLU A 210 -6.81 7.86 27.24
C GLU A 210 -8.23 7.76 27.84
N ASP A 211 -8.56 8.64 28.78
CA ASP A 211 -9.86 8.63 29.45
C ASP A 211 -10.96 9.18 28.52
N ALA A 212 -10.65 10.20 27.72
CA ALA A 212 -11.56 10.72 26.68
C ALA A 212 -11.86 9.65 25.61
N LEU A 213 -10.84 8.86 25.24
CA LEU A 213 -10.99 7.74 24.31
C LEU A 213 -11.97 6.67 24.81
N ILE A 214 -11.84 6.24 26.06
CA ILE A 214 -12.71 5.19 26.63
C ILE A 214 -14.11 5.71 26.94
N THR A 215 -14.22 6.94 27.43
CA THR A 215 -15.53 7.56 27.66
C THR A 215 -16.28 7.77 26.34
N GLY A 216 -15.59 8.24 25.30
CA GLY A 216 -16.15 8.36 23.95
C GLY A 216 -16.58 7.01 23.36
N LEU A 217 -15.74 5.97 23.43
CA LEU A 217 -16.13 4.62 22.96
C LEU A 217 -17.33 4.00 23.70
N ARG A 218 -17.49 4.30 25.00
CA ARG A 218 -18.66 3.86 25.77
C ARG A 218 -19.92 4.64 25.42
N ARG A 219 -19.78 5.93 25.09
CA ARG A 219 -20.88 6.84 24.76
C ARG A 219 -21.37 6.65 23.32
N ASP A 220 -20.44 6.66 22.38
CA ASP A 220 -20.71 6.78 20.94
C ASP A 220 -20.81 5.43 20.22
N GLY A 221 -20.59 4.33 20.96
CA GLY A 221 -20.82 2.98 20.48
C GLY A 221 -19.56 2.23 20.04
N LYS A 222 -19.60 0.91 20.16
CA LYS A 222 -18.46 0.03 19.85
C LYS A 222 -18.15 -0.01 18.35
N GLU A 223 -19.12 0.36 17.51
CA GLU A 223 -19.08 0.32 16.05
C GLU A 223 -17.93 1.17 15.47
N LEU A 224 -17.51 2.19 16.22
CA LEU A 224 -16.35 3.03 15.93
C LEU A 224 -15.03 2.25 15.84
N LEU A 225 -14.92 1.08 16.47
CA LEU A 225 -13.74 0.21 16.34
C LEU A 225 -13.57 -0.35 14.93
N TRP A 226 -14.68 -0.53 14.21
CA TRP A 226 -14.69 -1.06 12.84
C TRP A 226 -14.70 0.03 11.77
N HIS A 227 -15.02 1.26 12.17
CA HIS A 227 -14.96 2.40 11.26
C HIS A 227 -13.52 2.69 10.83
N LYS A 228 -13.40 3.12 9.56
CA LYS A 228 -12.14 3.37 8.88
C LYS A 228 -12.12 4.79 8.35
N ASP A 229 -10.98 5.45 8.44
CA ASP A 229 -10.78 6.75 7.80
C ASP A 229 -10.64 6.63 6.28
N ARG A 230 -10.39 7.77 5.63
CA ARG A 230 -10.15 7.84 4.19
C ARG A 230 -9.07 6.84 3.78
N GLU A 231 -7.97 6.70 4.52
CA GLU A 231 -6.86 5.78 4.23
C GLU A 231 -7.16 4.31 4.57
N GLY A 232 -8.37 4.01 5.04
CA GLY A 232 -8.78 2.68 5.49
C GLY A 232 -8.31 2.36 6.90
N LYS A 233 -7.71 3.31 7.62
CA LYS A 233 -7.10 3.09 8.93
C LYS A 233 -8.15 3.09 10.03
N THR A 234 -7.94 2.21 11.01
CA THR A 234 -8.78 2.10 12.22
C THR A 234 -8.14 2.85 13.39
N LEU A 235 -8.86 2.97 14.51
CA LEU A 235 -8.32 3.57 15.74
C LEU A 235 -7.03 2.87 16.24
N LEU A 236 -6.89 1.56 15.98
CA LEU A 236 -5.65 0.82 16.29
C LEU A 236 -4.48 1.27 15.42
N HIS A 237 -4.71 1.53 14.13
CA HIS A 237 -3.68 2.09 13.25
C HIS A 237 -3.28 3.47 13.74
N ALA A 238 -4.24 4.35 14.04
CA ALA A 238 -3.96 5.68 14.56
C ALA A 238 -3.14 5.65 15.86
N ALA A 239 -3.47 4.74 16.79
CA ALA A 239 -2.71 4.59 18.04
C ALA A 239 -1.27 4.14 17.79
N VAL A 240 -1.06 3.18 16.89
CA VAL A 240 0.27 2.72 16.47
C VAL A 240 1.04 3.83 15.76
N GLU A 241 0.40 4.59 14.89
CA GLU A 241 1.04 5.67 14.15
C GLU A 241 1.44 6.83 15.07
N ALA A 242 0.62 7.16 16.05
CA ALA A 242 0.93 8.18 17.05
C ALA A 242 1.98 7.70 18.08
N TYR A 243 2.39 6.43 18.07
CA TYR A 243 3.23 5.78 19.10
C TYR A 243 2.65 5.91 20.52
N LYS A 244 1.32 5.91 20.64
CA LYS A 244 0.62 6.11 21.91
C LYS A 244 0.31 4.77 22.54
N MET A 245 1.30 4.25 23.28
CA MET A 245 1.18 2.95 23.96
C MET A 245 -0.02 2.91 24.92
N GLY A 246 -0.24 3.98 25.69
CA GLY A 246 -1.36 4.09 26.63
C GLY A 246 -2.72 3.93 25.94
N SER A 247 -3.00 4.74 24.92
CA SER A 247 -4.20 4.65 24.09
C SER A 247 -4.37 3.26 23.45
N LEU A 248 -3.28 2.68 22.91
CA LEU A 248 -3.31 1.32 22.37
C LEU A 248 -3.70 0.30 23.44
N THR A 249 -3.12 0.37 24.64
CA THR A 249 -3.45 -0.58 25.72
C THR A 249 -4.91 -0.50 26.12
N LYS A 250 -5.46 0.71 26.21
CA LYS A 250 -6.85 0.95 26.57
C LYS A 250 -7.80 0.43 25.50
N LEU A 251 -7.50 0.67 24.22
CA LEU A 251 -8.27 0.13 23.09
C LEU A 251 -8.31 -1.39 23.08
N VAL A 252 -7.15 -2.02 23.19
CA VAL A 252 -7.04 -3.48 23.20
C VAL A 252 -7.69 -4.09 24.44
N GLN A 253 -7.53 -3.49 25.63
CA GLN A 253 -8.24 -3.93 26.84
C GLN A 253 -9.76 -3.83 26.67
N PHE A 254 -10.24 -2.75 26.06
CA PHE A 254 -11.64 -2.57 25.75
C PHE A 254 -12.14 -3.63 24.77
N MET A 255 -11.38 -3.92 23.71
CA MET A 255 -11.69 -4.99 22.75
C MET A 255 -11.79 -6.36 23.43
N ILE A 256 -10.80 -6.74 24.24
CA ILE A 256 -10.78 -8.02 24.97
C ILE A 256 -11.98 -8.12 25.92
N SER A 257 -12.24 -7.06 26.68
CA SER A 257 -13.36 -7.04 27.65
C SER A 257 -14.73 -7.18 26.99
N ASN A 258 -14.84 -6.84 25.71
CA ASN A 258 -16.08 -6.91 24.94
C ASN A 258 -16.12 -8.08 23.94
N GLY A 259 -15.07 -8.91 23.86
CA GLY A 259 -14.97 -10.00 22.89
C GLY A 259 -14.85 -9.54 21.44
N LEU A 260 -14.26 -8.37 21.19
CA LEU A 260 -14.16 -7.71 19.87
C LEU A 260 -12.73 -7.73 19.31
N THR A 261 -11.95 -8.79 19.56
CA THR A 261 -10.54 -8.86 19.15
C THR A 261 -10.36 -8.89 17.64
N ASP A 262 -11.38 -9.33 16.89
CA ASP A 262 -11.42 -9.32 15.43
C ASP A 262 -11.17 -7.94 14.80
N ALA A 263 -11.45 -6.84 15.52
CA ALA A 263 -11.14 -5.49 15.02
C ALA A 263 -9.63 -5.25 14.83
N ALA A 264 -8.75 -6.05 15.46
CA ALA A 264 -7.30 -6.03 15.23
C ALA A 264 -6.90 -6.61 13.86
N LEU A 265 -7.80 -7.36 13.20
CA LEU A 265 -7.59 -7.95 11.88
C LEU A 265 -8.02 -7.04 10.73
N LEU A 266 -8.55 -5.85 11.05
CA LEU A 266 -8.94 -4.88 10.04
C LEU A 266 -7.72 -4.33 9.31
N ARG A 267 -7.89 -4.13 8.01
CA ARG A 267 -6.84 -3.71 7.08
C ARG A 267 -7.07 -2.32 6.54
N ASP A 268 -5.98 -1.58 6.35
CA ASP A 268 -5.95 -0.29 5.65
C ASP A 268 -6.04 -0.44 4.11
N ARG A 269 -5.88 0.66 3.36
CA ARG A 269 -5.84 0.66 1.88
C ARG A 269 -4.70 -0.18 1.28
N ASN A 270 -3.59 -0.36 1.99
CA ASN A 270 -2.48 -1.21 1.57
C ASN A 270 -2.71 -2.69 1.91
N GLY A 271 -3.78 -2.99 2.63
CA GLY A 271 -4.06 -4.30 3.18
C GLY A 271 -3.29 -4.57 4.48
N ASP A 272 -2.58 -3.57 5.00
CA ASP A 272 -1.80 -3.66 6.23
C ASP A 272 -2.71 -3.60 7.44
N THR A 273 -2.38 -4.38 8.45
CA THR A 273 -3.02 -4.34 9.76
C THR A 273 -2.26 -3.40 10.69
N ALA A 274 -2.84 -3.07 11.84
CA ALA A 274 -2.12 -2.30 12.86
C ALA A 274 -0.81 -2.99 13.29
N LEU A 275 -0.75 -4.33 13.22
CA LEU A 275 0.46 -5.10 13.50
C LEU A 275 1.54 -4.94 12.40
N HIS A 276 1.16 -4.89 11.11
CA HIS A 276 2.11 -4.55 10.04
C HIS A 276 2.74 -3.18 10.30
N THR A 277 1.88 -2.18 10.52
CA THR A 277 2.29 -0.80 10.79
C THR A 277 3.22 -0.72 11.99
N ALA A 278 2.92 -1.45 13.09
CA ALA A 278 3.74 -1.46 14.29
C ALA A 278 5.15 -2.02 14.06
N ILE A 279 5.28 -3.06 13.24
CA ILE A 279 6.56 -3.69 12.93
C ILE A 279 7.39 -2.81 11.99
N GLU A 280 6.78 -2.27 10.95
CA GLU A 280 7.42 -1.37 10.00
C GLU A 280 7.95 -0.11 10.69
N ARG A 281 7.16 0.45 11.61
CA ARG A 281 7.51 1.59 12.45
C ARG A 281 8.45 1.27 13.61
N ARG A 282 8.94 0.05 13.74
CA ARG A 282 9.80 -0.42 14.85
C ARG A 282 9.18 -0.25 16.25
N GLY A 283 7.86 -0.14 16.34
CA GLY A 283 7.08 -0.11 17.58
C GLY A 283 6.95 -1.49 18.22
N LEU A 284 8.07 -2.12 18.58
CA LEU A 284 8.10 -3.53 19.02
C LEU A 284 7.21 -3.81 20.23
N ASN A 285 7.14 -2.90 21.21
CA ASN A 285 6.28 -3.06 22.39
C ASN A 285 4.79 -3.05 22.00
N MET A 286 4.41 -2.22 21.03
CA MET A 286 3.05 -2.16 20.49
C MET A 286 2.72 -3.44 19.72
N ALA A 287 3.66 -3.92 18.90
CA ALA A 287 3.53 -5.18 18.19
C ALA A 287 3.34 -6.37 19.16
N VAL A 288 4.13 -6.43 20.24
CA VAL A 288 3.97 -7.46 21.30
C VAL A 288 2.57 -7.43 21.92
N TYR A 289 2.02 -6.25 22.16
CA TYR A 289 0.69 -6.11 22.75
C TYR A 289 -0.42 -6.52 21.79
N LEU A 290 -0.32 -6.12 20.51
CA LEU A 290 -1.23 -6.52 19.45
C LEU A 290 -1.22 -8.05 19.22
N ILE A 291 -0.06 -8.69 19.23
CA ILE A 291 0.06 -10.16 19.10
C ILE A 291 -0.62 -10.88 20.27
N LYS A 292 -0.46 -10.37 21.49
CA LYS A 292 -1.11 -10.94 22.67
C LYS A 292 -2.64 -10.79 22.62
N ALA A 293 -3.12 -9.72 22.00
CA ALA A 293 -4.55 -9.45 21.87
C ALA A 293 -5.20 -10.34 20.81
N GLU A 294 -4.57 -10.46 19.64
CA GLU A 294 -5.09 -11.24 18.52
C GLU A 294 -3.93 -11.98 17.80
N PRO A 295 -3.60 -13.21 18.22
CA PRO A 295 -2.45 -13.95 17.71
C PRO A 295 -2.55 -14.33 16.22
N THR A 296 -3.76 -14.38 15.66
CA THR A 296 -3.98 -14.74 14.25
C THR A 296 -3.54 -13.65 13.28
N ALA A 297 -3.45 -12.38 13.74
CA ALA A 297 -3.00 -11.24 12.96
C ALA A 297 -1.59 -11.44 12.36
N VAL A 298 -0.75 -12.27 13.02
CA VAL A 298 0.63 -12.58 12.62
C VAL A 298 0.75 -13.18 11.21
N TYR A 299 -0.31 -13.85 10.73
CA TYR A 299 -0.33 -14.55 9.43
C TYR A 299 -1.09 -13.79 8.34
N GLN A 300 -1.78 -12.72 8.71
CA GLN A 300 -2.60 -11.96 7.78
C GLN A 300 -1.71 -11.27 6.75
N VAL A 301 -2.00 -11.42 5.46
CA VAL A 301 -1.18 -10.80 4.40
C VAL A 301 -1.80 -9.52 3.88
N ASN A 302 -0.97 -8.52 3.63
CA ASN A 302 -1.37 -7.29 2.94
C ASN A 302 -1.55 -7.51 1.42
N HIS A 303 -1.85 -6.44 0.67
CA HIS A 303 -2.06 -6.52 -0.78
C HIS A 303 -0.80 -6.96 -1.55
N LYS A 304 0.40 -6.80 -0.96
CA LYS A 304 1.67 -7.29 -1.52
C LYS A 304 1.92 -8.79 -1.22
N GLY A 305 1.05 -9.42 -0.42
CA GLY A 305 1.22 -10.79 0.02
C GLY A 305 2.28 -10.95 1.13
N VAL A 306 2.57 -9.86 1.87
CA VAL A 306 3.53 -9.83 2.98
C VAL A 306 2.75 -9.94 4.28
N SER A 307 3.18 -10.80 5.20
CA SER A 307 2.61 -10.94 6.56
C SER A 307 3.49 -10.26 7.62
N PRO A 308 2.95 -9.96 8.81
CA PRO A 308 3.72 -9.40 9.92
C PRO A 308 4.89 -10.29 10.33
N LEU A 309 4.71 -11.61 10.34
CA LEU A 309 5.79 -12.55 10.61
C LEU A 309 6.93 -12.41 9.60
N ARG A 310 6.59 -12.26 8.31
CA ARG A 310 7.59 -12.04 7.26
C ARG A 310 8.36 -10.73 7.49
N LEU A 311 7.67 -9.62 7.80
CA LEU A 311 8.33 -8.35 8.12
C LEU A 311 9.27 -8.48 9.31
N ALA A 312 8.84 -9.15 10.38
CA ALA A 312 9.68 -9.36 11.57
C ALA A 312 10.96 -10.17 11.26
N ILE A 313 10.88 -11.15 10.35
CA ILE A 313 12.04 -11.91 9.89
C ILE A 313 12.96 -11.05 9.02
N GLU A 314 12.40 -10.31 8.06
CA GLU A 314 13.16 -9.42 7.17
C GLU A 314 13.92 -8.34 7.95
N PHE A 315 13.30 -7.77 8.98
CA PHE A 315 13.93 -6.80 9.88
C PHE A 315 14.76 -7.44 11.02
N ARG A 316 14.88 -8.77 11.05
CA ARG A 316 15.70 -9.53 12.02
C ARG A 316 15.28 -9.33 13.49
N TYR A 317 14.01 -9.11 13.77
CA TYR A 317 13.48 -8.96 15.13
C TYR A 317 13.32 -10.30 15.84
N ILE A 318 14.44 -10.91 16.25
CA ILE A 318 14.51 -12.27 16.82
C ILE A 318 13.51 -12.48 17.96
N ASN A 319 13.44 -11.55 18.92
CA ASN A 319 12.54 -11.67 20.07
C ASN A 319 11.06 -11.58 19.68
N LEU A 320 10.73 -10.78 18.68
CA LEU A 320 9.37 -10.67 18.16
C LEU A 320 8.99 -11.93 17.39
N VAL A 321 9.88 -12.44 16.54
CA VAL A 321 9.69 -13.72 15.83
C VAL A 321 9.54 -14.87 16.82
N LYS A 322 10.34 -14.88 17.91
CA LYS A 322 10.18 -15.85 19.00
C LYS A 322 8.78 -15.80 19.57
N LEU A 323 8.29 -14.61 19.95
CA LEU A 323 6.95 -14.45 20.49
C LEU A 323 5.87 -14.94 19.51
N MET A 324 5.95 -14.51 18.24
CA MET A 324 5.01 -14.89 17.19
C MET A 324 4.95 -16.41 17.01
N VAL A 325 6.12 -17.05 16.90
CA VAL A 325 6.19 -18.49 16.66
C VAL A 325 5.80 -19.27 17.91
N THR A 326 6.14 -18.84 19.13
CA THR A 326 5.76 -19.59 20.35
C THR A 326 4.32 -19.38 20.78
N GLN A 327 3.72 -18.20 20.54
CA GLN A 327 2.33 -17.91 20.95
C GLN A 327 1.30 -18.28 19.89
N SER A 328 1.62 -18.21 18.59
CA SER A 328 0.69 -18.55 17.51
C SER A 328 0.64 -20.04 17.18
N CYS A 329 0.99 -20.92 18.14
CA CYS A 329 0.93 -22.39 18.07
C CYS A 329 -0.42 -22.96 18.55
N LEU A 330 -1.55 -22.38 18.14
CA LEU A 330 -2.87 -23.03 18.23
C LEU A 330 -3.51 -23.08 16.82
N PRO A 331 -4.21 -24.17 16.47
CA PRO A 331 -4.42 -24.62 15.09
C PRO A 331 -5.49 -23.76 14.38
N PRO A 332 -5.30 -23.36 13.11
CA PRO A 332 -4.77 -24.22 12.06
C PRO A 332 -3.65 -23.53 11.27
N TRP A 333 -2.44 -23.54 11.85
CA TRP A 333 -1.22 -23.11 11.17
C TRP A 333 -1.05 -23.82 9.82
N GLU A 334 -1.39 -25.11 9.73
CA GLU A 334 -1.35 -25.86 8.46
C GLU A 334 -2.37 -25.37 7.44
N SER A 335 -3.58 -24.98 7.85
CA SER A 335 -4.63 -24.57 6.91
C SER A 335 -4.38 -23.15 6.39
N GLN A 336 -3.92 -22.23 7.23
CA GLN A 336 -3.62 -20.85 6.79
C GLN A 336 -2.29 -20.72 6.04
N MET A 337 -1.26 -21.50 6.43
CA MET A 337 0.04 -21.46 5.76
C MET A 337 0.01 -22.16 4.39
N ARG A 338 -0.84 -23.21 4.21
CA ARG A 338 -1.09 -23.83 2.90
C ARG A 338 -1.75 -22.90 1.88
N LEU A 339 -2.47 -21.87 2.33
CA LEU A 339 -3.22 -20.97 1.45
C LEU A 339 -2.33 -19.95 0.72
N HIS A 340 -1.07 -19.78 1.13
CA HIS A 340 -0.19 -18.78 0.52
C HIS A 340 1.18 -19.36 0.12
N PRO A 341 1.43 -19.54 -1.19
CA PRO A 341 2.69 -20.06 -1.72
C PRO A 341 3.95 -19.32 -1.24
N LYS A 342 3.82 -18.02 -0.91
CA LYS A 342 4.93 -17.17 -0.47
C LYS A 342 5.34 -17.40 1.00
N HIS A 343 4.53 -18.07 1.82
CA HIS A 343 4.88 -18.42 3.22
C HIS A 343 5.73 -19.69 3.36
N ALA A 344 5.78 -20.53 2.33
CA ALA A 344 6.75 -21.64 2.26
C ALA A 344 8.22 -21.15 2.30
N ASN A 345 8.45 -19.85 2.13
CA ASN A 345 9.76 -19.23 2.03
C ASN A 345 10.27 -18.59 3.33
N LEU A 346 9.61 -18.77 4.49
CA LEU A 346 10.06 -18.17 5.76
C LEU A 346 11.49 -18.60 6.14
N ALA A 347 11.85 -19.86 5.93
CA ALA A 347 13.22 -20.34 6.13
C ALA A 347 14.20 -19.68 5.14
N HIS A 348 13.82 -19.49 3.88
CA HIS A 348 14.65 -18.75 2.90
C HIS A 348 14.84 -17.31 3.31
N LEU A 349 13.81 -16.66 3.84
CA LEU A 349 13.90 -15.29 4.35
C LEU A 349 14.90 -15.20 5.50
N ALA A 350 14.88 -16.14 6.44
CA ALA A 350 15.87 -16.21 7.51
C ALA A 350 17.30 -16.39 6.97
N THR A 351 17.48 -17.22 5.93
CA THR A 351 18.79 -17.37 5.26
C THR A 351 19.20 -16.14 4.45
N ARG A 352 18.24 -15.40 3.86
CA ARG A 352 18.46 -14.14 3.14
C ARG A 352 18.86 -13.01 4.08
N ALA A 353 18.27 -12.99 5.26
CA ALA A 353 18.60 -12.07 6.35
C ALA A 353 19.84 -12.50 7.15
N GLU A 354 20.43 -13.66 6.83
CA GLU A 354 21.62 -14.24 7.47
C GLU A 354 21.50 -14.29 9.01
N SER A 355 20.29 -14.64 9.48
CA SER A 355 19.95 -14.65 10.90
C SER A 355 19.83 -16.08 11.42
N PHE A 356 20.91 -16.60 12.01
CA PHE A 356 20.96 -17.95 12.57
C PHE A 356 19.89 -18.17 13.64
N GLY A 357 19.76 -17.23 14.59
CA GLY A 357 18.77 -17.35 15.66
C GLY A 357 17.33 -17.44 15.14
N ILE A 358 17.00 -16.76 14.04
CA ILE A 358 15.66 -16.87 13.42
C ILE A 358 15.51 -18.19 12.67
N LEU A 359 16.53 -18.60 11.91
CA LEU A 359 16.50 -19.86 11.16
C LEU A 359 16.35 -21.06 12.12
N GLU A 360 17.15 -21.11 13.18
CA GLU A 360 17.06 -22.12 14.23
C GLU A 360 15.68 -22.13 14.87
N LEU A 361 15.16 -20.96 15.26
CA LEU A 361 13.87 -20.85 15.92
C LEU A 361 12.73 -21.34 15.03
N LEU A 362 12.70 -20.90 13.76
CA LEU A 362 11.70 -21.31 12.80
C LEU A 362 11.74 -22.82 12.57
N LEU A 363 12.92 -23.42 12.37
CA LEU A 363 13.03 -24.85 12.07
C LEU A 363 12.85 -25.75 13.30
N ARG A 364 13.13 -25.24 14.50
CA ARG A 364 12.84 -25.94 15.75
C ARG A 364 11.34 -26.08 16.00
N HIS A 365 10.55 -25.05 15.67
CA HIS A 365 9.10 -25.05 15.87
C HIS A 365 8.31 -25.50 14.63
N LEU A 366 8.83 -25.27 13.43
CA LEU A 366 8.21 -25.55 12.14
C LEU A 366 9.22 -26.26 11.21
N PRO A 367 9.57 -27.53 11.47
CA PRO A 367 10.58 -28.26 10.72
C PRO A 367 10.21 -28.46 9.24
N GLU A 368 8.90 -28.44 8.90
CA GLU A 368 8.41 -28.57 7.54
C GLU A 368 8.89 -27.47 6.58
N LEU A 369 9.24 -26.29 7.12
CA LEU A 369 9.78 -25.18 6.31
C LEU A 369 11.11 -25.52 5.61
N VAL A 370 11.81 -26.57 6.05
CA VAL A 370 13.04 -27.06 5.39
C VAL A 370 12.79 -27.58 3.97
N LYS A 371 11.55 -27.99 3.66
CA LYS A 371 11.17 -28.55 2.36
C LYS A 371 10.69 -27.49 1.37
N GLY A 372 10.40 -26.27 1.85
CA GLY A 372 9.93 -25.18 1.02
C GLY A 372 10.89 -24.87 -0.12
N THR A 373 10.37 -24.41 -1.25
CA THR A 373 11.18 -23.99 -2.40
C THR A 373 10.85 -22.57 -2.80
N ASP A 374 11.86 -21.75 -3.07
CA ASP A 374 11.66 -20.42 -3.63
C ASP A 374 11.20 -20.46 -5.10
N GLU A 375 11.06 -19.29 -5.72
CA GLU A 375 10.65 -19.14 -7.12
C GLU A 375 11.59 -19.85 -8.10
N LYS A 376 12.87 -20.02 -7.73
CA LYS A 376 13.90 -20.75 -8.50
C LYS A 376 13.89 -22.26 -8.21
N GLY A 377 13.04 -22.72 -7.31
CA GLY A 377 13.00 -24.12 -6.87
C GLY A 377 14.06 -24.46 -5.84
N TRP A 378 14.76 -23.48 -5.27
CA TRP A 378 15.82 -23.72 -4.30
C TRP A 378 15.24 -23.96 -2.92
N ARG A 379 15.82 -24.92 -2.19
CA ARG A 379 15.54 -25.16 -0.77
C ARG A 379 16.37 -24.22 0.12
N PRO A 380 16.01 -24.05 1.42
CA PRO A 380 16.75 -23.18 2.32
C PRO A 380 18.25 -23.50 2.38
N LEU A 381 18.63 -24.80 2.36
CA LEU A 381 20.02 -25.22 2.34
C LEU A 381 20.77 -24.79 1.07
N SER A 382 20.13 -24.90 -0.11
CA SER A 382 20.73 -24.42 -1.38
C SER A 382 20.93 -22.91 -1.38
N HIS A 383 19.96 -22.18 -0.85
CA HIS A 383 20.03 -20.72 -0.76
C HIS A 383 21.12 -20.27 0.24
N ALA A 384 21.18 -20.87 1.44
CA ALA A 384 22.22 -20.62 2.44
C ALA A 384 23.62 -20.96 1.90
N ALA A 385 23.75 -22.10 1.21
CA ALA A 385 25.01 -22.55 0.60
C ALA A 385 25.52 -21.57 -0.47
N ASN A 386 24.65 -21.06 -1.35
CA ASN A 386 25.02 -20.07 -2.36
C ASN A 386 25.50 -18.74 -1.73
N ARG A 387 24.82 -18.30 -0.65
CA ARG A 387 25.15 -17.05 0.04
C ARG A 387 26.40 -17.13 0.92
N GLY A 388 26.79 -18.33 1.34
CA GLY A 388 27.92 -18.52 2.25
C GLY A 388 27.53 -18.41 3.73
N PHE A 389 26.27 -18.66 4.07
CA PHE A 389 25.77 -18.57 5.44
C PHE A 389 26.17 -19.82 6.25
N LEU A 390 27.40 -19.82 6.77
CA LEU A 390 28.03 -20.98 7.40
C LEU A 390 27.22 -21.57 8.55
N ASP A 391 26.87 -20.76 9.56
CA ASP A 391 26.13 -21.25 10.73
C ASP A 391 24.80 -21.90 10.35
N GLY A 392 24.08 -21.28 9.41
CA GLY A 392 22.83 -21.82 8.90
C GLY A 392 23.03 -23.13 8.12
N VAL A 393 24.08 -23.25 7.31
CA VAL A 393 24.40 -24.50 6.61
C VAL A 393 24.80 -25.59 7.59
N THR A 394 25.70 -25.32 8.53
CA THR A 394 26.13 -26.29 9.56
C THR A 394 24.93 -26.80 10.34
N TYR A 395 24.04 -25.91 10.77
CA TYR A 395 22.79 -26.28 11.44
C TYR A 395 21.88 -27.14 10.59
N LEU A 396 21.67 -26.77 9.32
CA LEU A 396 20.82 -27.51 8.39
C LEU A 396 21.39 -28.90 8.05
N LEU A 397 22.72 -29.02 7.88
CA LEU A 397 23.37 -30.30 7.62
C LEU A 397 23.31 -31.21 8.85
N THR A 398 23.49 -30.64 10.04
CA THR A 398 23.44 -31.40 11.30
C THR A 398 22.05 -31.91 11.63
N ASN A 399 21.02 -31.05 11.49
CA ASN A 399 19.65 -31.37 11.93
C ASN A 399 18.77 -31.93 10.79
N PHE A 400 19.07 -31.60 9.54
CA PHE A 400 18.27 -31.99 8.36
C PHE A 400 19.14 -32.54 7.22
N PRO A 401 19.97 -33.59 7.44
CA PRO A 401 20.95 -34.07 6.47
C PRO A 401 20.34 -34.49 5.12
N LYS A 402 19.11 -35.03 5.13
CA LYS A 402 18.37 -35.40 3.90
C LYS A 402 18.12 -34.22 2.95
N SER A 403 18.20 -32.99 3.43
CA SER A 403 18.08 -31.78 2.60
C SER A 403 19.26 -31.62 1.65
N ALA A 404 20.43 -32.16 2.00
CA ALA A 404 21.64 -32.12 1.17
C ALA A 404 21.54 -32.98 -0.10
N GLU A 405 20.66 -33.98 -0.09
CA GLU A 405 20.47 -34.95 -1.19
C GLU A 405 19.33 -34.54 -2.16
N LYS A 406 18.80 -33.32 -2.03
CA LYS A 406 17.71 -32.84 -2.88
C LYS A 406 18.21 -31.78 -3.85
N CYS A 407 18.10 -32.07 -5.14
CA CYS A 407 18.42 -31.14 -6.21
C CYS A 407 17.25 -30.19 -6.54
N ASP A 408 17.58 -29.06 -7.17
CA ASP A 408 16.62 -28.14 -7.76
C ASP A 408 16.16 -28.60 -9.16
N LYS A 409 15.35 -27.77 -9.84
CA LYS A 409 14.83 -28.05 -11.19
C LYS A 409 15.92 -28.26 -12.24
N ASP A 410 17.08 -27.65 -12.03
CA ASP A 410 18.25 -27.74 -12.92
C ASP A 410 19.18 -28.91 -12.55
N GLY A 411 18.84 -29.68 -11.51
CA GLY A 411 19.63 -30.81 -11.01
C GLY A 411 20.79 -30.40 -10.11
N TYR A 412 20.87 -29.14 -9.69
CA TYR A 412 21.91 -28.70 -8.78
C TYR A 412 21.56 -29.07 -7.34
N PHE A 413 22.48 -29.79 -6.69
CA PHE A 413 22.45 -30.04 -5.26
C PHE A 413 22.95 -28.81 -4.49
N PRO A 414 22.65 -28.68 -3.19
CA PRO A 414 23.11 -27.55 -2.38
C PRO A 414 24.63 -27.34 -2.42
N ILE A 415 25.41 -28.43 -2.46
CA ILE A 415 26.87 -28.37 -2.60
C ILE A 415 27.31 -27.74 -3.92
N HIS A 416 26.61 -28.02 -5.03
CA HIS A 416 26.89 -27.39 -6.31
C HIS A 416 26.64 -25.88 -6.28
N LYS A 417 25.66 -25.42 -5.48
CA LYS A 417 25.41 -23.99 -5.26
C LYS A 417 26.50 -23.35 -4.40
N ALA A 418 26.99 -24.04 -3.37
CA ALA A 418 28.17 -23.60 -2.62
C ALA A 418 29.38 -23.40 -3.55
N VAL A 419 29.58 -24.35 -4.46
CA VAL A 419 30.65 -24.27 -5.47
C VAL A 419 30.43 -23.13 -6.42
N GLY A 420 29.27 -23.01 -7.06
CA GLY A 420 28.97 -21.88 -7.95
C GLY A 420 29.15 -20.52 -7.27
N GLY A 421 28.83 -20.42 -5.99
CA GLY A 421 29.03 -19.23 -5.15
C GLY A 421 30.45 -18.99 -4.63
N GLY A 422 31.40 -19.91 -4.86
CA GLY A 422 32.79 -19.77 -4.39
C GLY A 422 32.97 -19.95 -2.88
N ARG A 423 32.06 -20.66 -2.21
CA ARG A 423 32.00 -20.72 -0.73
C ARG A 423 32.84 -21.87 -0.16
N VAL A 424 34.16 -21.71 -0.09
CA VAL A 424 35.09 -22.75 0.40
C VAL A 424 34.74 -23.26 1.80
N CYS A 425 34.42 -22.37 2.76
CA CYS A 425 34.04 -22.75 4.11
C CYS A 425 32.77 -23.62 4.16
N ILE A 426 31.83 -23.35 3.24
CA ILE A 426 30.63 -24.18 3.10
C ILE A 426 31.00 -25.56 2.55
N VAL A 427 31.85 -25.63 1.52
CA VAL A 427 32.32 -26.92 0.97
C VAL A 427 33.04 -27.75 2.04
N LYS A 428 33.84 -27.11 2.91
CA LYS A 428 34.44 -27.75 4.10
C LYS A 428 33.36 -28.33 5.03
N ALA A 429 32.32 -27.56 5.37
CA ALA A 429 31.21 -28.04 6.19
C ALA A 429 30.45 -29.21 5.54
N PHE A 430 30.24 -29.19 4.22
CA PHE A 430 29.65 -30.34 3.51
C PHE A 430 30.52 -31.59 3.59
N TYR A 431 31.86 -31.44 3.57
CA TYR A 431 32.76 -32.59 3.71
C TYR A 431 32.68 -33.21 5.10
N GLU A 432 32.63 -32.38 6.13
CA GLU A 432 32.55 -32.83 7.54
C GLU A 432 31.22 -33.53 7.85
N HIS A 433 30.09 -33.01 7.34
CA HIS A 433 28.76 -33.51 7.69
C HIS A 433 28.12 -34.46 6.66
N CYS A 434 28.42 -34.30 5.36
CA CYS A 434 27.74 -35.00 4.26
C CYS A 434 28.70 -35.31 3.07
N PRO A 435 29.79 -36.06 3.28
CA PRO A 435 30.83 -36.29 2.27
C PRO A 435 30.32 -36.96 0.98
N GLN A 436 29.29 -37.79 1.08
CA GLN A 436 28.60 -38.44 -0.05
C GLN A 436 28.08 -37.46 -1.10
N THR A 437 27.81 -36.20 -0.73
CA THR A 437 27.28 -35.19 -1.65
C THR A 437 28.27 -34.77 -2.74
N PHE A 438 29.57 -35.03 -2.56
CA PHE A 438 30.64 -34.71 -3.52
C PHE A 438 30.56 -35.55 -4.80
N TYR A 439 29.90 -36.70 -4.75
CA TYR A 439 29.72 -37.59 -5.89
C TYR A 439 28.44 -37.32 -6.68
N HIS A 440 27.60 -36.38 -6.23
CA HIS A 440 26.41 -36.01 -6.98
C HIS A 440 26.76 -35.33 -8.29
N ILE A 441 25.96 -35.60 -9.31
CA ILE A 441 26.06 -35.00 -10.64
C ILE A 441 24.80 -34.21 -10.94
N ASP A 442 24.94 -33.11 -11.67
CA ASP A 442 23.78 -32.33 -12.11
C ASP A 442 23.05 -32.99 -13.30
N HIS A 443 21.95 -32.40 -13.76
CA HIS A 443 21.22 -32.91 -14.94
C HIS A 443 22.03 -32.85 -16.26
N LYS A 444 23.16 -32.12 -16.27
CA LYS A 444 24.11 -32.10 -17.39
C LYS A 444 25.20 -33.17 -17.24
N GLY A 445 25.14 -34.00 -16.20
CA GLY A 445 26.13 -35.03 -15.90
C GLY A 445 27.42 -34.47 -15.32
N ARG A 446 27.41 -33.23 -14.81
CA ARG A 446 28.61 -32.58 -14.28
C ARG A 446 28.79 -32.84 -12.81
N ASN A 447 30.00 -33.21 -12.42
CA ASN A 447 30.40 -33.36 -11.02
C ASN A 447 30.84 -32.02 -10.39
N ILE A 448 31.08 -32.04 -9.09
CA ILE A 448 31.47 -30.86 -8.30
C ILE A 448 32.71 -30.14 -8.84
N LEU A 449 33.70 -30.88 -9.34
CA LEU A 449 34.95 -30.33 -9.87
C LEU A 449 34.72 -29.63 -11.21
N GLN A 450 33.98 -30.26 -12.12
CA GLN A 450 33.60 -29.66 -13.40
C GLN A 450 32.75 -28.40 -13.21
N ILE A 451 31.87 -28.40 -12.20
CA ILE A 451 31.11 -27.20 -11.81
C ILE A 451 32.06 -26.11 -11.32
N ALA A 452 33.03 -26.42 -10.47
CA ALA A 452 34.02 -25.44 -10.01
C ALA A 452 34.80 -24.81 -11.17
N VAL A 453 35.15 -25.60 -12.20
CA VAL A 453 35.79 -25.11 -13.43
C VAL A 453 34.85 -24.25 -14.26
N CYS A 454 33.60 -24.67 -14.47
CA CYS A 454 32.61 -23.91 -15.22
C CYS A 454 32.30 -22.53 -14.60
N TYR A 455 32.43 -22.38 -13.28
CA TYR A 455 32.21 -21.13 -12.55
C TYR A 455 33.52 -20.41 -12.19
N GLU A 456 34.66 -20.85 -12.72
CA GLU A 456 35.98 -20.23 -12.51
C GLU A 456 36.38 -20.09 -11.03
N ARG A 457 36.10 -21.14 -10.24
CA ARG A 457 36.36 -21.16 -8.79
C ARG A 457 37.69 -21.81 -8.46
N ALA A 458 38.78 -21.09 -8.73
CA ALA A 458 40.15 -21.56 -8.50
C ALA A 458 40.41 -22.03 -7.05
N ASP A 459 39.86 -21.33 -6.08
CA ASP A 459 40.03 -21.66 -4.65
C ASP A 459 39.40 -23.01 -4.31
N ILE A 460 38.23 -23.29 -4.89
CA ILE A 460 37.53 -24.56 -4.68
C ILE A 460 38.24 -25.68 -5.43
N VAL A 461 38.64 -25.48 -6.69
CA VAL A 461 39.44 -26.50 -7.41
C VAL A 461 40.69 -26.83 -6.61
N THR A 462 41.42 -25.81 -6.12
CA THR A 462 42.62 -26.01 -5.31
C THR A 462 42.32 -26.79 -4.04
N TYR A 463 41.25 -26.44 -3.32
CA TYR A 463 40.81 -27.15 -2.12
C TYR A 463 40.47 -28.62 -2.41
N LEU A 464 39.65 -28.88 -3.43
CA LEU A 464 39.21 -30.21 -3.84
C LEU A 464 40.38 -31.11 -4.28
N THR A 465 41.34 -30.56 -5.03
CA THR A 465 42.45 -31.33 -5.58
C THR A 465 43.62 -31.47 -4.60
N LYS A 466 43.98 -30.41 -3.87
CA LYS A 466 45.19 -30.40 -3.03
C LYS A 466 44.93 -30.83 -1.58
N GLU A 467 43.86 -30.32 -0.97
CA GLU A 467 43.57 -30.60 0.44
C GLU A 467 42.77 -31.91 0.58
N LEU A 468 41.73 -32.09 -0.24
CA LEU A 468 40.83 -33.24 -0.16
C LEU A 468 41.32 -34.49 -0.90
N LYS A 469 42.21 -34.34 -1.89
CA LYS A 469 42.73 -35.44 -2.73
C LYS A 469 41.63 -36.38 -3.24
N LEU A 470 40.57 -35.82 -3.80
CA LEU A 470 39.45 -36.61 -4.32
C LEU A 470 39.93 -37.58 -5.42
N ASP A 471 39.36 -38.79 -5.43
CA ASP A 471 39.73 -39.90 -6.32
C ASP A 471 39.75 -39.52 -7.81
N ASP A 472 40.66 -40.13 -8.57
CA ASP A 472 40.82 -39.98 -10.03
C ASP A 472 39.54 -40.31 -10.83
N SER A 473 38.58 -41.01 -10.20
CA SER A 473 37.27 -41.30 -10.75
C SER A 473 36.45 -40.03 -11.03
N LEU A 474 36.61 -38.97 -10.23
CA LEU A 474 35.94 -37.67 -10.43
C LEU A 474 36.67 -36.81 -11.47
N LEU A 475 37.96 -37.03 -11.70
CA LEU A 475 38.75 -36.30 -12.70
C LEU A 475 38.41 -36.73 -14.14
N ASN A 476 38.15 -38.03 -14.32
CA ASN A 476 37.98 -38.64 -15.64
C ASN A 476 36.51 -38.71 -16.12
N LEU A 477 35.56 -38.29 -15.29
CA LEU A 477 34.15 -38.28 -15.63
C LEU A 477 33.87 -37.27 -16.75
N LYS A 478 33.02 -37.62 -17.71
CA LYS A 478 32.59 -36.74 -18.80
C LYS A 478 31.15 -36.31 -18.57
N ASP A 479 30.83 -35.08 -18.94
CA ASP A 479 29.44 -34.60 -18.90
C ASP A 479 28.57 -35.32 -19.95
N ASN A 480 27.25 -35.06 -19.95
CA ASN A 480 26.32 -35.67 -20.92
C ASN A 480 26.62 -35.32 -22.39
N LYS A 481 27.49 -34.34 -22.64
CA LYS A 481 28.01 -33.98 -23.98
C LYS A 481 29.40 -34.59 -24.24
N ALA A 482 29.80 -35.58 -23.45
CA ALA A 482 31.10 -36.23 -23.48
C ALA A 482 32.31 -35.30 -23.24
N ARG A 483 32.09 -34.12 -22.64
CA ARG A 483 33.14 -33.14 -22.36
C ARG A 483 33.81 -33.47 -21.03
N GLY A 484 35.13 -33.64 -21.08
CA GLY A 484 35.98 -33.68 -19.89
C GLY A 484 36.33 -32.28 -19.40
N ILE A 485 37.04 -32.20 -18.27
CA ILE A 485 37.42 -30.94 -17.61
C ILE A 485 38.14 -29.96 -18.57
N HIS A 486 39.10 -30.43 -19.36
CA HIS A 486 39.85 -29.60 -20.33
C HIS A 486 38.99 -29.05 -21.48
N GLN A 487 37.93 -29.76 -21.88
CA GLN A 487 37.02 -29.31 -22.94
C GLN A 487 35.99 -28.29 -22.41
N LEU A 488 35.64 -28.35 -21.12
CA LEU A 488 34.78 -27.37 -20.48
C LEU A 488 35.48 -26.01 -20.33
N GLU A 489 36.79 -26.00 -20.06
CA GLU A 489 37.63 -24.78 -20.01
C GLU A 489 37.70 -24.08 -21.37
N THR A 490 38.07 -24.84 -22.42
CA THR A 490 38.26 -24.30 -23.79
C THR A 490 36.94 -23.82 -24.45
N GLY A 491 35.81 -24.43 -24.10
CA GLY A 491 34.49 -23.98 -24.54
C GLY A 491 34.04 -22.66 -23.92
N LEU A 492 34.44 -22.38 -22.67
CA LEU A 492 34.12 -21.13 -21.98
C LEU A 492 34.87 -19.95 -22.63
N ASP A 493 36.15 -20.15 -22.94
CA ASP A 493 37.02 -19.15 -23.59
C ASP A 493 36.47 -18.74 -24.98
N ARG A 494 35.91 -19.68 -25.76
CA ARG A 494 35.22 -19.37 -27.03
C ARG A 494 33.89 -18.62 -26.85
N THR A 495 33.16 -18.89 -25.77
CA THR A 495 31.86 -18.25 -25.48
C THR A 495 32.04 -16.81 -24.97
N ILE A 496 33.13 -16.54 -24.24
CA ILE A 496 33.50 -15.21 -23.78
C ILE A 496 34.04 -14.38 -24.95
N ARG A 497 34.89 -14.94 -25.81
CA ARG A 497 35.41 -14.26 -27.02
C ARG A 497 34.33 -13.87 -28.04
N THR A 498 33.20 -14.58 -28.07
CA THR A 498 32.07 -14.27 -28.95
C THR A 498 31.09 -13.27 -28.34
N ARG A 499 31.26 -12.88 -27.06
CA ARG A 499 30.30 -12.04 -26.33
C ARG A 499 30.72 -10.59 -26.06
N THR A 500 31.91 -10.13 -26.43
CA THR A 500 32.18 -8.68 -26.44
C THR A 500 33.24 -8.29 -27.48
N PRO A 501 33.12 -7.10 -28.13
CA PRO A 501 32.33 -5.95 -27.69
C PRO A 501 31.27 -5.47 -28.70
N GLN A 502 30.00 -5.48 -28.29
CA GLN A 502 29.09 -4.40 -28.64
C GLN A 502 28.57 -3.80 -27.33
N THR A 503 28.75 -2.48 -27.24
CA THR A 503 28.37 -1.58 -26.15
C THR A 503 27.09 -1.99 -25.42
N LEU A 504 27.23 -2.54 -24.21
CA LEU A 504 26.15 -2.56 -23.23
C LEU A 504 26.12 -1.18 -22.55
N ARG A 505 25.07 -0.42 -22.86
CA ARG A 505 24.73 0.82 -22.14
C ARG A 505 24.37 0.49 -20.68
N PRO A 506 24.52 1.43 -19.72
CA PRO A 506 24.18 1.23 -18.31
C PRO A 506 22.68 1.03 -18.02
N ASP A 507 21.82 0.98 -19.03
CA ASP A 507 20.38 1.23 -18.88
C ASP A 507 19.52 -0.05 -18.80
N GLN A 508 20.09 -1.18 -18.35
CA GLN A 508 19.30 -2.39 -18.02
C GLN A 508 19.28 -2.75 -16.54
N PHE A 509 19.75 -1.83 -15.68
CA PHE A 509 19.37 -1.79 -14.28
C PHE A 509 18.44 -0.58 -14.03
N GLY A 510 17.16 -0.70 -14.41
CA GLY A 510 16.08 0.09 -13.82
C GLY A 510 15.26 -0.87 -12.96
N GLY A 511 14.99 -0.63 -11.68
CA GLY A 511 14.39 0.55 -11.02
C GLY A 511 13.19 -0.04 -10.26
N ASP A 512 12.98 0.16 -8.96
CA ASP A 512 13.04 1.43 -8.25
C ASP A 512 13.65 1.37 -6.84
N LEU A 513 14.25 2.51 -6.49
CA LEU A 513 14.73 2.95 -5.18
C LEU A 513 13.61 3.62 -4.36
N ASP A 514 13.71 3.53 -3.03
CA ASP A 514 13.63 4.67 -2.08
C ASP A 514 13.96 4.15 -0.66
N LEU A 515 15.14 4.36 -0.05
CA LEU A 515 15.80 5.54 0.54
C LEU A 515 15.12 6.11 1.81
N THR A 516 15.76 5.92 2.99
CA THR A 516 15.90 6.94 4.06
C THR A 516 17.02 6.60 5.08
N GLY A 517 18.15 7.34 5.02
CA GLY A 517 19.00 7.78 6.15
C GLY A 517 20.09 6.85 6.76
N PRO A 518 21.10 7.42 7.48
CA PRO A 518 22.19 8.23 6.92
C PRO A 518 23.59 7.62 7.11
N MET A 519 24.54 8.26 6.43
CA MET A 519 25.99 8.00 6.36
C MET A 519 26.69 7.59 7.66
N GLN A 520 27.57 6.60 7.53
CA GLN A 520 28.90 6.60 8.14
C GLN A 520 29.87 5.78 7.27
N ASN A 521 30.76 6.47 6.56
CA ASN A 521 32.03 5.93 6.08
C ASN A 521 33.00 5.94 7.28
N PRO A 522 33.93 4.96 7.40
CA PRO A 522 35.24 5.24 6.83
C PRO A 522 36.00 4.03 6.23
N THR A 523 36.76 4.35 5.18
CA THR A 523 38.10 3.81 4.82
C THR A 523 38.24 2.31 4.57
N GLY A 524 38.14 1.92 3.29
CA GLY A 524 38.81 0.73 2.73
C GLY A 524 40.02 1.13 1.87
N PRO A 525 41.08 0.31 1.79
CA PRO A 525 42.29 0.66 1.07
C PRO A 525 42.05 0.70 -0.44
N VAL A 526 42.60 1.74 -1.07
CA VAL A 526 42.73 1.89 -2.51
C VAL A 526 43.58 0.73 -3.04
N PHE A 527 43.01 -0.12 -3.90
CA PHE A 527 43.79 -1.02 -4.75
C PHE A 527 44.05 -0.33 -6.10
N PRO A 528 45.29 -0.43 -6.65
CA PRO A 528 45.71 0.33 -7.81
C PRO A 528 45.03 -0.16 -9.09
N GLU A 529 44.69 0.79 -9.97
CA GLU A 529 44.35 0.54 -11.36
C GLU A 529 45.43 -0.32 -12.02
N LEU A 530 45.05 -1.51 -12.48
CA LEU A 530 45.90 -2.41 -13.26
C LEU A 530 45.31 -2.50 -14.66
N GLY A 531 46.09 -2.01 -15.64
CA GLY A 531 45.75 -1.93 -17.06
C GLY A 531 45.52 -3.29 -17.76
N PRO A 532 45.22 -3.27 -19.07
CA PRO A 532 44.50 -4.33 -19.79
C PRO A 532 45.32 -5.58 -20.13
N ASP A 533 46.53 -5.73 -19.60
CA ASP A 533 47.41 -6.88 -19.88
C ASP A 533 47.56 -7.80 -18.67
N ARG A 534 46.59 -8.71 -18.47
CA ARG A 534 46.84 -9.93 -17.70
C ARG A 534 46.28 -11.16 -18.43
N TYR A 535 47.23 -11.94 -18.93
CA TYR A 535 47.14 -13.36 -19.27
C TYR A 535 46.13 -14.15 -18.42
N PHE A 536 45.05 -14.63 -19.03
CA PHE A 536 44.24 -15.77 -18.57
C PHE A 536 43.89 -16.57 -19.83
N PRO A 537 44.30 -17.86 -19.95
CA PRO A 537 43.96 -18.96 -19.02
C PRO A 537 45.18 -19.84 -18.68
N ASN A 538 45.62 -19.83 -17.42
CA ASN A 538 46.69 -20.72 -16.94
C ASN A 538 46.47 -21.21 -15.50
N TRP A 539 45.35 -20.87 -14.87
CA TRP A 539 45.11 -21.22 -13.47
C TRP A 539 44.82 -22.70 -13.32
N LEU A 540 44.04 -23.30 -14.24
CA LEU A 540 43.78 -24.74 -14.24
C LEU A 540 45.06 -25.54 -14.52
N MET A 541 45.87 -25.10 -15.48
CA MET A 541 47.20 -25.67 -15.75
C MET A 541 48.17 -25.51 -14.57
N ARG A 542 48.10 -24.43 -13.79
CA ARG A 542 48.88 -24.27 -12.55
C ARG A 542 48.39 -25.18 -11.41
N VAL A 543 47.09 -25.49 -11.37
CA VAL A 543 46.51 -26.37 -10.35
C VAL A 543 46.76 -27.85 -10.70
N PHE A 544 46.64 -28.25 -11.98
CA PHE A 544 46.88 -29.63 -12.44
C PHE A 544 48.32 -29.95 -12.86
N ARG A 545 49.23 -28.98 -13.00
CA ARG A 545 50.68 -29.26 -13.19
C ARG A 545 51.31 -30.08 -12.05
N TYR A 546 50.61 -30.23 -10.93
CA TYR A 546 51.01 -31.08 -9.80
C TYR A 546 50.41 -32.50 -9.83
N PHE A 547 49.64 -32.85 -10.88
CA PHE A 547 49.00 -34.16 -11.06
C PHE A 547 49.57 -34.98 -12.23
N SER A 548 50.67 -34.54 -12.86
CA SER A 548 51.46 -35.44 -13.70
C SER A 548 52.45 -36.21 -12.82
N PRO A 549 52.58 -37.54 -12.97
CA PRO A 549 53.52 -38.34 -12.19
C PRO A 549 54.98 -37.88 -12.35
#